data_AF-A0A382S2A2-F1
#
_entry.id   AF-A0A382S2A2-F1
#
_cell.length_a   1.000
_cell.length_b   1.000
_cell.length_c   1.000
_cell.angle_alpha   90.00
_cell.angle_beta   90.00
_cell.angle_gamma   90.00
#
_symmetry.space_group_name_H-M   'P 1'
#
loop_
_entity.id
_entity.type
_entity.pdbx_description
1 polymer ?
#
loop_
_entity_poly.entity_id
_entity_poly.type
_entity_poly.pdbx_seq_one_letter_code
_entity_poly.pdbx_strand_id
1 'polypeptide(L)' 'MVERKDRVRLVSTTDPYTNLVPGNLGTVERVDDLGTIHVHWDQGSRLGLVPGEDEWATRMPNGSAIPVGMSHKPSIKA' A
#
# COMPACT_ATOMS: atom_id res chain seq x y z
N MET A 1 3.79 -1.33 -9.20
CA MET A 1 4.81 -1.49 -8.16
C MET A 1 4.86 -0.19 -7.39
N VAL A 2 4.61 -0.25 -6.07
CA VAL A 2 4.63 0.92 -5.20
C VAL A 2 6.09 1.14 -4.78
N GLU A 3 6.56 2.38 -4.85
CA GLU A 3 7.95 2.72 -4.55
C GLU A 3 8.06 3.66 -3.34
N ARG A 4 9.27 3.76 -2.77
CA ARG A 4 9.55 4.72 -1.69
C ARG A 4 9.28 6.15 -2.18
N LYS A 5 8.62 6.94 -1.34
CA LYS A 5 8.09 8.30 -1.59
C LYS A 5 6.79 8.36 -2.39
N ASP A 6 6.22 7.22 -2.80
CA ASP A 6 4.89 7.25 -3.40
C ASP A 6 3.83 7.72 -2.41
N ARG A 7 2.84 8.43 -2.95
CA ARG A 7 1.65 8.81 -2.21
C ARG A 7 0.62 7.71 -2.29
N VAL A 8 0.12 7.28 -1.15
CA VAL A 8 -0.95 6.29 -1.06
C VAL A 8 -2.15 6.87 -0.31
N ARG A 9 -3.32 6.35 -0.64
CA ARG A 9 -4.59 6.61 0.02
C ARG A 9 -5.13 5.30 0.57
N LEU A 10 -5.45 5.28 1.86
CA LEU A 10 -6.14 4.15 2.46
C LEU A 10 -7.52 3.98 1.83
N VAL A 11 -7.84 2.78 1.36
CA VAL A 11 -9.17 2.42 0.86
C VAL A 11 -9.92 1.63 1.93
N SER A 12 -9.28 0.63 2.52
CA SER A 12 -9.82 -0.17 3.61
C SER A 12 -8.70 -0.83 4.40
N THR A 13 -8.90 -1.05 5.69
CA THR A 13 -8.03 -1.85 6.55
C THR A 13 -8.90 -2.58 7.58
N THR A 14 -8.48 -3.77 7.97
CA THR A 14 -9.13 -4.56 9.02
C THR A 14 -8.46 -4.38 10.39
N ASP A 15 -7.41 -3.57 10.49
CA ASP A 15 -6.69 -3.35 11.74
C ASP A 15 -7.55 -2.57 12.75
N PRO A 16 -7.87 -3.13 13.93
CA PRO A 16 -8.67 -2.44 14.94
C PRO A 16 -7.85 -1.51 15.85
N TYR A 17 -6.52 -1.46 15.69
CA TYR A 17 -5.60 -0.68 16.51
C TYR A 17 -5.13 0.61 15.84
N THR A 18 -5.67 0.93 14.67
CA THR A 18 -5.39 2.14 13.92
C THR A 18 -6.55 3.11 13.97
N ASN A 19 -6.25 4.41 14.07
CA ASN A 19 -7.22 5.47 13.89
C ASN A 19 -7.37 5.89 12.42
N LEU A 20 -6.72 5.16 11.51
CA LEU A 20 -6.79 5.47 10.09
C LEU A 20 -8.16 5.11 9.54
N VAL A 21 -8.70 6.03 8.75
CA VAL A 21 -9.97 5.84 8.05
C VAL A 21 -9.77 5.85 6.54
N PRO A 22 -10.65 5.16 5.78
CA PRO A 22 -10.69 5.26 4.33
C PRO A 22 -10.63 6.72 3.86
N GLY A 23 -9.67 7.03 3.00
CA GLY A 23 -9.41 8.40 2.54
C GLY A 23 -8.19 9.07 3.15
N ASN A 24 -7.65 8.55 4.27
CA ASN A 24 -6.39 9.05 4.80
C ASN A 24 -5.27 8.84 3.80
N LEU A 25 -4.36 9.81 3.76
CA LEU A 25 -3.23 9.80 2.86
C LEU A 25 -1.95 9.53 3.67
N GLY A 26 -1.03 8.82 3.03
CA GLY A 26 0.28 8.54 3.58
C GLY A 26 1.35 8.52 2.50
N THR A 27 2.59 8.55 2.92
CA THR A 27 3.76 8.49 2.05
C THR A 27 4.52 7.21 2.33
N VAL A 28 4.85 6.46 1.29
CA VAL A 28 5.57 5.19 1.44
C VAL A 28 7.00 5.48 1.87
N GLU A 29 7.40 4.95 3.02
CA GLU A 29 8.74 5.06 3.56
C GLU A 29 9.63 3.94 3.04
N ARG A 30 9.09 2.71 2.99
CA ARG A 30 9.82 1.50 2.65
C ARG A 30 8.85 0.38 2.26
N VAL A 31 9.34 -0.56 1.46
CA VAL A 31 8.73 -1.88 1.30
C VAL A 31 9.74 -2.91 1.80
N ASP A 32 9.31 -3.79 2.70
CA ASP A 32 10.17 -4.83 3.28
C ASP A 32 10.11 -6.12 2.44
N ASP A 33 11.03 -7.05 2.68
CA ASP A 33 11.18 -8.27 1.86
C ASP A 33 9.94 -9.20 1.88
N LEU A 34 9.06 -9.02 2.87
CA LEU A 34 7.77 -9.71 2.97
C LEU A 34 6.67 -9.08 2.09
N GLY A 35 6.93 -7.94 1.47
CA GLY A 35 5.95 -7.20 0.67
C GLY A 35 5.08 -6.23 1.47
N THR A 36 5.27 -6.11 2.78
CA THR A 36 4.61 -5.09 3.61
C THR A 36 5.11 -3.70 3.26
N ILE A 37 4.19 -2.77 3.06
CA ILE A 37 4.47 -1.39 2.68
C ILE A 37 4.39 -0.52 3.93
N HIS A 38 5.52 -0.03 4.40
CA HIS A 38 5.59 0.88 5.52
C HIS A 38 5.24 2.29 5.05
N VAL A 39 4.15 2.84 5.60
CA VAL A 39 3.62 4.14 5.22
C VAL A 39 3.69 5.11 6.40
N HIS A 40 4.26 6.27 6.16
CA HIS A 40 4.14 7.42 7.04
C HIS A 40 2.85 8.17 6.72
N TRP A 41 1.82 7.96 7.55
CA TRP A 41 0.51 8.58 7.35
C TRP A 41 0.52 10.03 7.82
N ASP A 42 -0.22 10.90 7.13
CA ASP A 42 -0.25 12.34 7.46
C ASP A 42 -0.81 12.63 8.86
N GLN A 43 -1.66 11.72 9.37
CA GLN A 43 -2.23 11.79 10.72
C GLN A 43 -1.24 11.30 11.80
N GLY A 44 -0.01 10.91 11.43
CA GLY A 44 1.03 10.45 12.35
C GLY A 44 1.05 8.94 12.60
N SER A 45 0.15 8.16 12.00
CA SER A 45 0.20 6.70 12.08
C SER A 45 1.37 6.14 11.26
N ARG A 46 1.82 4.94 11.65
CA ARG A 46 2.86 4.14 10.95
C ARG A 46 2.35 2.77 10.53
N LEU A 47 1.04 2.64 10.33
CA LEU A 47 0.43 1.37 9.91
C LEU A 47 1.08 0.91 8.60
N GLY A 48 1.59 -0.31 8.60
CA GLY A 48 2.06 -0.99 7.40
C GLY A 48 0.88 -1.57 6.64
N LEU A 49 0.89 -1.45 5.31
CA LEU A 49 -0.12 -2.04 4.44
C LEU A 49 0.37 -3.40 3.95
N VAL A 50 -0.45 -4.42 4.12
CA VAL A 50 -0.17 -5.79 3.69
C VAL A 50 -0.97 -6.09 2.41
N PRO A 51 -0.30 -6.43 1.29
CA PRO A 51 -0.99 -6.82 0.07
C PRO A 51 -1.91 -8.03 0.28
N GLY A 52 -3.20 -7.85 0.03
CA GLY A 52 -4.22 -8.89 0.17
C GLY A 52 -4.97 -8.89 1.50
N GLU A 53 -4.51 -8.11 2.49
CA GLU A 53 -5.23 -7.85 3.74
C GLU A 53 -5.74 -6.41 3.78
N ASP A 54 -4.89 -5.45 3.41
CA ASP A 54 -5.25 -4.04 3.29
C ASP A 54 -5.51 -3.64 1.84
N GLU A 55 -6.39 -2.65 1.67
CA GLU A 55 -6.66 -2.02 0.38
C GLU A 55 -6.18 -0.57 0.37
N TRP A 56 -5.41 -0.20 -0.66
CA TRP A 56 -4.94 1.17 -0.86
C TRP A 56 -4.89 1.54 -2.34
N ALA A 57 -4.96 2.83 -2.60
CA ALA A 57 -4.79 3.40 -3.92
C ALA A 57 -3.49 4.21 -3.97
N THR A 58 -2.62 3.95 -4.95
CA THR A 58 -1.43 4.77 -5.17
C THR A 58 -1.85 6.02 -5.94
N ARG A 59 -1.75 7.19 -5.30
CA ARG A 59 -1.93 8.48 -5.97
C ARG A 59 -0.59 8.91 -6.51
N MET A 60 -0.37 8.62 -7.79
CA MET A 60 0.86 9.04 -8.47
C MET A 60 0.98 10.57 -8.46
N PRO A 61 2.19 11.12 -8.27
CA PRO A 61 2.42 12.54 -8.52
C PRO A 61 2.30 12.95 -10.00
N ASN A 62 2.09 12.02 -10.95
CA ASN A 62 2.39 12.29 -12.37
C ASN A 62 1.85 11.25 -13.38
N GLY A 63 0.64 10.71 -13.14
CA GLY A 63 -0.24 10.25 -14.23
C GLY A 63 0.14 8.98 -15.03
N SER A 64 1.11 8.17 -14.62
CA SER A 64 1.46 6.92 -15.34
C SER A 64 0.92 5.68 -14.66
N ALA A 65 -0.37 5.40 -14.84
CA ALA A 65 -1.12 4.27 -14.27
C ALA A 65 -0.28 2.97 -14.13
N ILE A 66 -0.10 2.50 -12.89
CA ILE A 66 0.27 1.10 -12.64
C ILE A 66 -1.05 0.35 -12.55
N PRO A 67 -1.30 -0.64 -13.43
CA PRO A 67 -2.34 -1.60 -13.14
C PRO A 67 -1.97 -2.24 -11.81
N VAL A 68 -2.91 -2.25 -10.86
CA VAL A 68 -2.84 -3.14 -9.68
C VAL A 68 -2.93 -4.56 -10.25
N GLY A 69 -1.78 -5.06 -10.69
CA GLY A 69 -1.60 -6.40 -11.20
C GLY A 69 -1.55 -7.34 -10.02
N MET A 70 -2.72 -7.89 -9.69
CA MET A 70 -2.79 -9.27 -9.22
C MET A 70 -1.89 -10.11 -10.13
N SER A 71 -0.79 -10.64 -9.60
CA SER A 71 0.01 -11.66 -10.26
C SER A 71 0.63 -12.55 -9.21
N HIS A 72 -0.23 -13.32 -8.55
CA HIS A 72 0.13 -14.72 -8.29
C HIS A 72 0.41 -15.35 -9.66
N LYS A 73 1.68 -15.41 -10.06
CA LYS A 73 2.12 -16.46 -10.99
C LYS A 73 2.57 -17.63 -10.12
N PRO A 74 1.83 -18.75 -10.04
CA PRO A 74 2.45 -20.01 -9.72
C PRO A 74 3.34 -20.36 -10.91
N SER A 75 4.64 -20.05 -10.80
CA SER A 75 5.63 -20.55 -11.74
C SER A 75 6.04 -21.95 -11.28
N ILE A 76 5.23 -22.95 -11.62
CA ILE A 76 5.77 -24.25 -12.01
C ILE A 76 4.84 -24.88 -13.06
N LYS A 77 5.33 -24.93 -14.31
CA LYS A 77 4.75 -25.71 -15.40
C LYS A 77 5.75 -26.83 -15.72
N ALA A 78 5.20 -28.05 -15.76
CA ALA A 78 5.69 -29.29 -16.37
C ALA A 78 7.00 -29.88 -15.85
#